data_AF-A0A1I5NYW8-F1
#
_entry.id   AF-A0A1I5NYW8-F1
#
_cell.length_a   1.000
_cell.length_b   1.000
_cell.length_c   1.000
_cell.angle_alpha   90.00
_cell.angle_beta   90.00
_cell.angle_gamma   90.00
#
_symmetry.space_group_name_H-M   'P 1'
#
loop_
_entity.id
_entity.type
_entity.pdbx_description
1 polymer ?
#
loop_
_entity_poly.entity_id
_entity_poly.type
_entity_poly.pdbx_seq_one_letter_code
_entity_poly.pdbx_strand_id
1 'polypeptide(L)'
;MDHQGKEFGVDLYQLEKVAKVDFPAISAEYGEAIGGCERVLAGVAQSMRRPDRFGGDALGPVYRAYLGLHDAVETLLKETKSNLDDTATALGKVAQLYAGTDQAARDELNRRARTDPELDGSR
;
A
#
# COMPACT_ATOMS: atom_id res chain seq x y z
N MET A 1 4.08 -15.71 -33.54
CA MET A 1 3.88 -14.40 -32.89
C MET A 1 5.12 -14.13 -32.07
N ASP A 2 5.77 -13.01 -32.33
CA ASP A 2 7.09 -12.66 -31.80
C ASP A 2 6.90 -12.05 -30.40
N HIS A 3 6.97 -12.86 -29.34
CA HIS A 3 6.83 -12.39 -27.96
C HIS A 3 8.10 -11.64 -27.53
N GLN A 4 8.24 -10.37 -27.94
CA GLN A 4 9.40 -9.51 -27.70
C GLN A 4 9.56 -9.05 -26.22
N GLY A 5 9.05 -9.79 -25.24
CA GLY A 5 9.07 -9.41 -23.81
C GLY A 5 8.26 -8.16 -23.45
N LYS A 6 7.56 -7.54 -24.42
CA LYS A 6 6.78 -6.30 -24.22
C LYS A 6 5.67 -6.45 -23.19
N GLU A 7 4.96 -7.57 -23.21
CA GLU A 7 3.88 -7.85 -22.24
C GLU A 7 4.44 -7.90 -20.81
N PHE A 8 5.54 -8.64 -20.61
CA PHE A 8 6.23 -8.69 -19.32
C PHE A 8 6.71 -7.31 -18.86
N GLY A 9 7.30 -6.50 -19.76
CA GLY A 9 7.71 -5.14 -19.43
C GLY A 9 6.53 -4.23 -19.03
N VAL A 10 5.38 -4.38 -19.69
CA VAL A 10 4.13 -3.67 -19.33
C VAL A 10 3.63 -4.11 -17.96
N ASP A 11 3.64 -5.40 -17.66
CA ASP A 11 3.22 -5.93 -16.35
C ASP A 11 4.11 -5.38 -15.23
N LEU A 12 5.44 -5.39 -15.42
CA LEU A 12 6.37 -4.82 -14.44
C LEU A 12 6.14 -3.32 -14.23
N TYR A 13 5.89 -2.58 -15.30
CA TYR A 13 5.54 -1.16 -15.21
C TYR A 13 4.24 -0.94 -14.42
N GLN A 14 3.21 -1.77 -14.64
CA GLN A 14 1.96 -1.67 -13.89
C GLN A 14 2.18 -1.95 -12.39
N LEU A 15 2.95 -2.99 -12.05
CA LEU A 15 3.30 -3.27 -10.65
C LEU A 15 4.07 -2.11 -10.01
N GLU A 16 5.01 -1.51 -10.74
CA GLU A 16 5.78 -0.37 -10.26
C GLU A 16 4.91 0.88 -10.09
N LYS A 17 3.96 1.12 -11.00
CA LYS A 17 2.98 2.21 -10.88
C LYS A 17 2.12 2.03 -9.63
N VAL A 18 1.56 0.83 -9.41
CA VAL A 18 0.75 0.56 -8.23
C VAL A 18 1.56 0.78 -6.96
N ALA A 19 2.80 0.28 -6.93
CA ALA A 19 3.70 0.41 -5.79
C ALA A 19 4.10 1.86 -5.48
N LYS A 20 4.36 2.69 -6.50
CA LYS A 20 4.93 4.03 -6.31
C LYS A 20 3.92 5.16 -6.35
N VAL A 21 2.74 4.92 -6.92
CA VAL A 21 1.74 5.97 -7.16
C VAL A 21 0.42 5.59 -6.53
N ASP A 22 -0.20 4.49 -6.96
CA ASP A 22 -1.61 4.24 -6.63
C ASP A 22 -1.80 3.90 -5.14
N PHE A 23 -1.03 2.96 -4.58
CA PHE A 23 -1.15 2.61 -3.17
C PHE A 23 -0.69 3.73 -2.22
N PRO A 24 0.45 4.42 -2.46
CA PRO A 24 0.81 5.59 -1.66
C PRO A 24 -0.25 6.69 -1.67
N ALA A 25 -0.89 6.96 -2.81
CA ALA A 25 -1.97 7.94 -2.89
C ALA A 25 -3.17 7.53 -2.03
N ILE A 26 -3.62 6.28 -2.11
CA ILE A 26 -4.73 5.77 -1.28
C ILE A 26 -4.33 5.78 0.21
N SER A 27 -3.10 5.37 0.54
CA SER A 27 -2.57 5.38 1.91
C SER A 27 -2.56 6.79 2.52
N ALA A 28 -2.32 7.83 1.71
CA ALA A 28 -2.40 9.22 2.15
C ALA A 28 -3.82 9.61 2.59
N GLU A 29 -4.85 9.20 1.84
CA GLU A 29 -6.27 9.44 2.19
C GLU A 29 -6.63 8.79 3.54
N TYR A 30 -6.14 7.57 3.81
CA TYR A 30 -6.29 6.96 5.12
C TYR A 30 -5.57 7.75 6.22
N GLY A 31 -4.40 8.32 5.93
CA GLY A 31 -3.69 9.23 6.83
C GLY A 31 -4.51 10.46 7.18
N GLU A 32 -5.19 11.07 6.21
CA GLU A 32 -6.09 12.21 6.45
C GLU A 32 -7.29 11.82 7.31
N ALA A 33 -7.89 10.66 7.06
CA ALA A 33 -9.00 10.12 7.84
C ALA A 33 -8.60 9.86 9.30
N ILE A 34 -7.43 9.26 9.55
CA ILE A 34 -6.88 9.07 10.90
C ILE A 34 -6.73 10.42 11.61
N GLY A 35 -6.12 11.41 10.95
CA GLY A 35 -6.00 12.75 11.51
C GLY A 35 -7.38 13.41 11.78
N GLY A 36 -8.39 13.08 10.98
CA GLY A 36 -9.78 13.45 11.25
C GLY A 36 -10.32 12.85 12.55
N CYS A 37 -10.13 11.53 12.73
CA CYS A 37 -10.51 10.83 13.96
C CYS A 37 -9.84 11.45 15.20
N GLU A 38 -8.54 11.72 15.14
CA GLU A 38 -7.79 12.34 16.25
C GLU A 38 -8.33 13.72 16.61
N ARG A 39 -8.63 14.57 15.61
CA ARG A 39 -9.22 15.90 15.82
C ARG A 39 -10.60 15.83 16.47
N VAL A 40 -11.46 14.89 16.06
CA VAL A 40 -12.78 14.72 16.66
C VAL A 40 -12.65 14.25 18.10
N LEU A 41 -11.75 13.30 18.39
CA LEU A 41 -11.53 12.79 19.74
C LEU A 41 -11.11 13.91 20.71
N ALA A 42 -10.26 14.84 20.27
CA ALA A 42 -9.81 15.96 21.09
C ALA A 42 -10.96 16.85 21.62
N GLY A 43 -12.08 16.96 20.89
CA GLY A 43 -13.23 17.81 21.24
C GLY A 43 -14.44 17.06 21.80
N VAL A 44 -14.42 15.72 21.83
CA VAL A 44 -15.65 14.95 22.06
C VAL A 44 -16.19 15.08 23.48
N ALA A 45 -15.31 15.12 24.50
CA ALA A 45 -15.74 15.29 25.89
C ALA A 45 -16.46 16.63 26.11
N GLN A 46 -15.99 17.70 25.46
CA GLN A 46 -16.67 19.00 25.54
C GLN A 46 -18.01 18.99 24.81
N SER A 47 -18.07 18.33 23.65
CA SER A 47 -19.28 18.24 22.82
C SER A 47 -20.38 17.37 23.45
N MET A 48 -19.99 16.35 24.21
CA MET A 48 -20.93 15.45 24.90
C MET A 48 -21.31 15.93 26.30
N ARG A 49 -20.76 17.07 26.74
CA ARG A 49 -21.06 17.60 28.07
C ARG A 49 -22.52 18.01 28.17
N ARG A 50 -23.21 17.52 29.20
CA ARG A 50 -24.64 17.75 29.38
C ARG A 50 -25.01 18.04 30.84
N PRO A 51 -26.14 18.74 31.09
CA PRO A 51 -26.64 18.92 32.45
C PRO A 51 -27.04 17.60 33.14
N ASP A 52 -26.71 17.47 34.42
CA ASP A 52 -26.94 16.25 35.22
C ASP A 52 -28.41 15.79 35.27
N ARG A 53 -29.36 16.74 35.13
CA ARG A 53 -30.81 16.45 35.08
C ARG A 53 -31.20 15.44 33.99
N PHE A 54 -30.34 15.25 32.98
CA PHE A 54 -30.59 14.29 31.91
C PHE A 54 -29.94 12.90 32.14
N GLY A 55 -29.28 12.69 33.27
CA GLY A 55 -28.66 11.42 33.67
C GLY A 55 -27.42 11.01 32.86
N GLY A 56 -26.74 9.97 33.34
CA GLY A 56 -25.56 9.38 32.70
C GLY A 56 -24.27 10.17 32.90
N ASP A 57 -24.10 10.79 34.07
CA ASP A 57 -22.96 11.65 34.41
C ASP A 57 -22.77 12.85 33.46
N ALA A 58 -21.71 13.63 33.68
CA ALA A 58 -21.44 14.87 32.96
C ALA A 58 -21.27 14.70 31.44
N LEU A 59 -20.97 13.49 30.96
CA LEU A 59 -20.69 13.17 29.55
C LEU A 59 -21.79 12.32 28.89
N GLY A 60 -22.83 11.95 29.63
CA GLY A 60 -23.89 11.11 29.15
C GLY A 60 -23.51 9.62 29.00
N PRO A 61 -24.52 8.75 28.84
CA PRO A 61 -24.33 7.30 28.82
C PRO A 61 -23.63 6.79 27.55
N VAL A 62 -23.61 7.58 26.48
CA VAL A 62 -23.06 7.19 25.18
C VAL A 62 -21.56 7.40 25.06
N TYR A 63 -20.95 8.17 25.96
CA TYR A 63 -19.54 8.58 25.84
C TYR A 63 -18.58 7.39 25.74
N ARG A 64 -18.74 6.38 26.60
CA ARG A 64 -17.89 5.18 26.56
C ARG A 64 -18.10 4.35 25.30
N ALA A 65 -19.35 4.22 24.85
CA ALA A 65 -19.66 3.50 23.61
C ALA A 65 -19.07 4.21 22.39
N TYR A 66 -19.12 5.55 22.38
CA TYR A 66 -18.45 6.36 21.36
C TYR A 66 -16.94 6.14 21.36
N LEU A 67 -16.28 6.17 22.53
CA LEU A 67 -14.83 5.94 22.62
C LEU A 67 -14.45 4.56 22.09
N GLY A 68 -15.22 3.52 22.41
CA GLY A 68 -14.97 2.17 21.88
C GLY A 68 -15.16 2.08 20.36
N LEU A 69 -16.19 2.73 19.81
CA LEU A 69 -16.39 2.79 18.37
C LEU A 69 -15.27 3.58 17.67
N HIS A 70 -14.87 4.71 18.25
CA HIS A 70 -13.81 5.57 17.74
C HIS A 70 -12.48 4.81 17.66
N ASP A 71 -12.09 4.12 18.73
CA ASP A 71 -10.87 3.30 18.79
C ASP A 71 -10.89 2.16 17.75
N ALA A 72 -12.04 1.48 17.59
CA ALA A 72 -12.19 0.43 16.59
C ALA A 72 -12.05 0.97 15.15
N VAL A 73 -12.66 2.12 14.86
CA VAL A 73 -12.55 2.77 13.53
C VAL A 73 -11.12 3.24 13.29
N GLU A 74 -10.49 3.89 14.26
CA GLU A 74 -9.12 4.38 14.12
C GLU A 74 -8.12 3.22 13.92
N THR A 75 -8.31 2.11 14.63
CA THR A 75 -7.52 0.88 14.45
C THR A 75 -7.66 0.33 13.04
N LEU A 76 -8.89 0.17 12.55
CA LEU A 76 -9.15 -0.31 11.19
C LEU A 76 -8.47 0.58 10.13
N LEU A 77 -8.55 1.90 10.29
CA LEU A 77 -7.91 2.84 9.37
C LEU A 77 -6.38 2.70 9.37
N LYS A 78 -5.77 2.60 10.57
CA LYS A 78 -4.32 2.43 10.72
C LYS A 78 -3.84 1.10 10.13
N GLU A 79 -4.53 0.01 10.40
CA GLU A 79 -4.22 -1.32 9.85
C GLU A 79 -4.33 -1.32 8.32
N THR A 80 -5.41 -0.73 7.78
CA THR A 80 -5.60 -0.65 6.33
C THR A 80 -4.49 0.17 5.67
N LYS A 81 -4.13 1.31 6.27
CA LYS A 81 -3.01 2.13 5.80
C LYS A 81 -1.69 1.34 5.79
N SER A 82 -1.37 0.65 6.89
CA SER A 82 -0.15 -0.17 6.98
C SER A 82 -0.13 -1.26 5.92
N ASN A 83 -1.24 -1.95 5.71
CA ASN A 83 -1.34 -3.00 4.69
C ASN A 83 -1.09 -2.45 3.27
N LEU A 84 -1.57 -1.24 2.96
CA LEU A 84 -1.30 -0.58 1.68
C LEU A 84 0.19 -0.25 1.51
N ASP A 85 0.82 0.30 2.56
CA ASP A 85 2.25 0.65 2.55
C ASP A 85 3.15 -0.59 2.41
N ASP A 86 2.81 -1.66 3.13
CA ASP A 86 3.53 -2.93 3.09
C ASP A 86 3.38 -3.61 1.72
N THR A 87 2.16 -3.60 1.17
CA THR A 87 1.91 -4.17 -0.16
C THR A 87 2.62 -3.35 -1.25
N ALA A 88 2.61 -2.02 -1.15
CA ALA A 88 3.35 -1.15 -2.06
C ALA A 88 4.86 -1.49 -2.06
N THR A 89 5.43 -1.65 -0.86
CA THR A 89 6.83 -2.06 -0.68
C THR A 89 7.10 -3.43 -1.30
N ALA A 90 6.23 -4.41 -1.08
CA ALA A 90 6.36 -5.75 -1.63
C ALA A 90 6.31 -5.76 -3.16
N LEU A 91 5.32 -5.07 -3.75
CA LEU A 91 5.17 -4.95 -5.19
C LEU A 91 6.38 -4.26 -5.84
N GLY A 92 6.90 -3.20 -5.24
CA GLY A 92 8.10 -2.52 -5.72
C GLY A 92 9.34 -3.44 -5.74
N LYS A 93 9.54 -4.24 -4.68
CA LYS A 93 10.62 -5.23 -4.61
C LYS A 93 10.46 -6.33 -5.66
N VAL A 94 9.24 -6.83 -5.84
CA VAL A 94 8.93 -7.87 -6.83
C VAL A 94 9.20 -7.38 -8.25
N ALA A 95 8.75 -6.17 -8.60
CA ALA A 95 8.99 -5.60 -9.92
C ALA A 95 10.50 -5.46 -10.21
N GLN A 96 11.28 -4.99 -9.24
CA GLN A 96 12.75 -4.87 -9.37
C GLN A 96 13.44 -6.23 -9.49
N LEU A 97 13.02 -7.23 -8.70
CA LEU A 97 13.59 -8.57 -8.73
C LEU A 97 13.37 -9.23 -10.10
N TYR A 98 12.16 -9.11 -10.64
CA TYR A 98 11.82 -9.69 -11.94
C TYR A 98 12.57 -8.98 -13.08
N ALA A 99 12.61 -7.64 -13.07
CA ALA A 99 13.39 -6.87 -14.05
C ALA A 99 14.88 -7.24 -14.03
N GLY A 100 15.48 -7.36 -12.84
CA GLY A 100 16.88 -7.74 -12.69
C GLY A 100 17.16 -9.18 -13.15
N THR A 101 16.25 -10.11 -12.85
CA THR A 101 16.36 -11.52 -13.28
C THR A 101 16.28 -11.64 -14.80
N ASP A 102 15.36 -10.94 -15.45
CA ASP A 102 15.22 -10.93 -16.90
C ASP A 102 16.46 -10.34 -17.59
N GLN A 103 16.98 -9.22 -17.05
CA GLN A 103 18.22 -8.64 -17.54
C GLN A 103 19.40 -9.62 -17.42
N ALA A 104 19.56 -10.29 -16.27
CA ALA A 104 20.62 -11.27 -16.07
C ALA A 104 20.51 -12.46 -17.02
N ALA A 105 19.30 -12.95 -17.26
CA ALA A 105 19.05 -14.05 -18.22
C ALA A 105 19.41 -13.62 -19.65
N ARG A 106 19.02 -12.42 -20.06
CA ARG A 106 19.38 -11.85 -21.37
C ARG A 106 20.89 -11.73 -21.54
N ASP A 107 21.57 -11.22 -20.53
CA ASP A 107 23.02 -11.01 -20.58
C ASP A 107 23.77 -12.36 -20.65
N GLU A 108 23.31 -13.40 -19.95
CA GLU A 108 23.85 -14.76 -20.03
C GLU A 108 23.59 -15.41 -21.41
N LEU A 109 22.40 -15.24 -21.99
CA LEU A 109 22.09 -15.74 -23.34
C LEU A 109 22.97 -15.05 -24.39
N ASN A 110 23.13 -13.73 -24.30
CA ASN A 110 24.02 -12.96 -25.17
C ASN A 110 25.48 -13.41 -25.04
N ARG A 111 25.93 -13.74 -23.82
CA ARG A 111 27.26 -14.29 -23.59
C ARG A 111 27.42 -15.64 -24.30
N ARG A 112 26.46 -16.56 -24.12
CA ARG A 112 26.48 -17.88 -24.77
C ARG A 112 26.50 -17.77 -26.29
N ALA A 113 25.63 -16.95 -26.87
CA ALA A 113 25.57 -16.75 -28.32
C ALA A 113 26.92 -16.29 -28.93
N ARG A 114 27.75 -15.56 -28.16
CA ARG A 114 29.08 -15.11 -28.60
C ARG A 114 30.20 -16.13 -28.36
N THR A 115 29.98 -17.10 -27.49
CA THR A 115 31.02 -18.07 -27.07
C THR A 115 30.74 -19.49 -27.55
N ASP A 116 29.54 -19.75 -28.05
CA ASP A 116 29.10 -21.08 -28.46
C ASP A 116 29.24 -21.24 -29.99
N PRO A 117 30.20 -22.05 -30.48
CA PRO A 117 30.45 -22.21 -31.90
C PRO A 117 29.30 -22.87 -32.68
N GLU A 118 28.34 -23.53 -32.01
CA GLU A 118 27.14 -24.05 -32.67
C GLU A 118 26.10 -22.95 -32.98
N LEU A 119 26.18 -21.81 -32.27
CA LEU A 119 25.27 -20.66 -32.41
C LEU A 119 25.92 -19.46 -33.11
N ASP A 120 27.24 -19.46 -33.28
CA ASP A 120 28.03 -18.40 -33.95
C ASP A 120 27.86 -18.37 -35.49
N GLY A 121 26.94 -19.18 -36.05
CA GLY A 121 26.61 -19.16 -37.48
C GLY A 121 27.75 -19.57 -38.42
N SER A 122 28.88 -20.05 -37.90
CA SER A 122 30.03 -20.51 -38.69
C SER A 122 29.88 -21.99 -39.05
N ARG A 123 29.07 -22.30 -40.07
CA ARG A 123 29.17 -23.53 -40.88
C ARG A 123 29.16 -23.19 -42.35
#